data_AF-A0A2U8QWS2-F1
#
_entry.id   AF-A0A2U8QWS2-F1
#
_cell.length_a   1.000
_cell.length_b   1.000
_cell.length_c   1.000
_cell.angle_alpha   90.00
_cell.angle_beta   90.00
_cell.angle_gamma   90.00
#
_symmetry.space_group_name_H-M   'P 1'
#
loop_
_entity.id
_entity.type
_entity.pdbx_description
1 polymer ?
#
loop_
_entity_poly.entity_id
_entity_poly.type
_entity_poly.pdbx_seq_one_letter_code
_entity_poly.pdbx_strand_id
1 'polypeptide(L)'
;MAELLTTLLKPILSKGATIVWENRNNLTTYFKTKIGSYKNKDIRFSISYLFKIQIPNTNKYLLVKNRRIENQLQPVGGAYKRYGDDSLFNKWEYKPDNNKNGLNVDEKSASDLRFMVKGKYTIEVMNWFESMQEREINPNREFREELLDTNILDTNIFQNINYKHIRRFSKNLVWSDFFSCYEILVFDVFELIPNEEQKLALIELGKVGSNLNKDYAIVDCDNIEQLRYMENEKQVARIGQHTKLIINKRF
;
A
#
# COMPACT_ATOMS: atom_id res chain seq x y z
N MET A 1 -4.08 38.57 -34.66
CA MET A 1 -3.71 37.15 -34.94
C MET A 1 -2.73 36.58 -33.91
N ALA A 2 -1.59 37.22 -33.62
CA ALA A 2 -0.61 36.72 -32.64
C ALA A 2 -1.10 36.69 -31.17
N GLU A 3 -1.88 37.69 -30.75
CA GLU A 3 -2.44 37.73 -29.37
C GLU A 3 -3.49 36.66 -29.11
N LEU A 4 -4.30 36.31 -30.13
CA LEU A 4 -5.31 35.26 -30.03
C LEU A 4 -4.66 33.87 -29.90
N LEU A 5 -3.57 33.64 -30.64
CA LEU A 5 -2.81 32.40 -30.59
C LEU A 5 -2.13 32.19 -29.22
N THR A 6 -1.57 33.27 -28.65
CA THR A 6 -0.90 33.23 -27.34
C THR A 6 -1.89 33.07 -26.18
N THR A 7 -3.10 33.63 -26.26
CA THR A 7 -4.16 33.41 -25.25
C THR A 7 -4.77 32.01 -25.31
N LEU A 8 -4.86 31.39 -26.49
CA LEU A 8 -5.29 29.99 -26.63
C LEU A 8 -4.23 28.98 -26.18
N LEU A 9 -2.94 29.25 -26.46
CA LEU A 9 -1.84 28.35 -26.12
C LEU A 9 -1.48 28.35 -24.63
N LYS A 10 -1.57 29.50 -23.94
CA LYS A 10 -1.25 29.61 -22.50
C LYS A 10 -1.99 28.61 -21.60
N PRO A 11 -3.32 28.44 -21.67
CA PRO A 11 -4.04 27.47 -20.86
C PRO A 11 -3.79 26.01 -21.29
N ILE A 12 -3.46 25.76 -22.55
CA ILE A 12 -3.10 24.41 -23.05
C ILE A 12 -1.70 24.02 -22.56
N LEU A 13 -0.75 24.95 -22.63
CA LEU A 13 0.61 24.77 -22.12
C LEU A 13 0.62 24.67 -20.59
N SER A 14 -0.21 25.44 -19.88
CA SER A 14 -0.28 25.35 -18.42
C SER A 14 -0.94 24.05 -17.97
N LYS A 15 -2.04 23.62 -18.60
CA LYS A 15 -2.64 22.29 -18.32
C LYS A 15 -1.71 21.16 -18.71
N GLY A 16 -1.04 21.25 -19.85
CA GLY A 16 -0.04 20.28 -20.30
C GLY A 16 1.16 20.21 -19.37
N ALA A 17 1.68 21.34 -18.90
CA ALA A 17 2.75 21.41 -17.92
C ALA A 17 2.31 20.85 -16.57
N THR A 18 1.08 21.12 -16.12
CA THR A 18 0.52 20.53 -14.90
C THR A 18 0.38 19.02 -15.02
N ILE A 19 -0.15 18.51 -16.13
CA ILE A 19 -0.27 17.05 -16.38
C ILE A 19 1.10 16.39 -16.47
N VAL A 20 2.06 17.00 -17.16
CA VAL A 20 3.45 16.51 -17.27
C VAL A 20 4.14 16.57 -15.90
N TRP A 21 3.91 17.60 -15.11
CA TRP A 21 4.46 17.75 -13.77
C TRP A 21 3.86 16.74 -12.81
N GLU A 22 2.55 16.54 -12.82
CA GLU A 22 1.83 15.54 -12.02
C GLU A 22 2.27 14.11 -12.39
N ASN A 23 2.57 13.86 -13.67
CA ASN A 23 3.06 12.58 -14.18
C ASN A 23 4.59 12.51 -14.34
N ARG A 24 5.35 13.49 -13.83
CA ARG A 24 6.80 13.60 -14.10
C ARG A 24 7.58 12.37 -13.64
N ASN A 25 7.13 11.76 -12.54
CA ASN A 25 7.70 10.51 -12.04
C ASN A 25 7.43 9.36 -12.99
N ASN A 26 6.25 9.30 -13.61
CA ASN A 26 5.87 8.29 -14.59
C ASN A 26 6.64 8.49 -15.90
N LEU A 27 6.82 9.73 -16.36
CA LEU A 27 7.64 10.05 -17.55
C LEU A 27 9.12 9.70 -17.32
N THR A 28 9.68 10.06 -16.17
CA THR A 28 11.05 9.70 -15.80
C THR A 28 11.22 8.18 -15.74
N THR A 29 10.22 7.49 -15.17
CA THR A 29 10.20 6.03 -15.12
C THR A 29 10.12 5.45 -16.52
N TYR A 30 9.26 5.98 -17.40
CA TYR A 30 9.15 5.57 -18.79
C TYR A 30 10.50 5.62 -19.48
N PHE A 31 11.20 6.75 -19.47
CA PHE A 31 12.48 6.87 -20.16
C PHE A 31 13.55 5.94 -19.57
N LYS A 32 13.68 5.91 -18.24
CA LYS A 32 14.66 5.05 -17.55
C LYS A 32 14.46 3.56 -17.85
N THR A 33 13.20 3.13 -18.00
CA THR A 33 12.82 1.72 -18.14
C THR A 33 12.61 1.28 -19.59
N LYS A 34 12.17 2.15 -20.50
CA LYS A 34 11.99 1.79 -21.92
C LYS A 34 13.27 1.87 -22.74
N ILE A 35 14.05 2.92 -22.52
CA ILE A 35 15.24 3.23 -23.34
C ILE A 35 16.51 3.43 -22.52
N GLY A 36 16.41 3.53 -21.20
CA GLY A 36 17.53 3.82 -20.31
C GLY A 36 18.16 2.59 -19.65
N SER A 37 18.95 2.85 -18.61
CA SER A 37 19.77 1.85 -17.91
C SER A 37 18.98 0.79 -17.14
N TYR A 38 17.66 0.94 -16.99
CA TYR A 38 16.80 -0.02 -16.30
C TYR A 38 16.11 -0.98 -17.26
N LYS A 39 16.22 -0.79 -18.59
CA LYS A 39 15.51 -1.57 -19.61
C LYS A 39 15.60 -3.08 -19.45
N ASN A 40 16.81 -3.58 -19.20
CA ASN A 40 17.06 -5.02 -19.11
C ASN A 40 17.25 -5.51 -17.66
N LYS A 41 17.11 -4.61 -16.68
CA LYS A 41 17.16 -4.97 -15.26
C LYS A 41 15.86 -5.63 -14.83
N ASP A 42 15.94 -6.52 -13.87
CA ASP A 42 14.75 -7.03 -13.18
C ASP A 42 14.29 -5.94 -12.20
N ILE A 43 13.02 -5.55 -12.29
CA ILE A 43 12.39 -4.53 -11.46
C ILE A 43 11.29 -5.21 -10.67
N ARG A 44 11.38 -5.13 -9.34
CA ARG A 44 10.39 -5.68 -8.42
C ARG A 44 9.21 -4.72 -8.27
N PHE A 45 7.99 -5.22 -8.38
CA PHE A 45 6.77 -4.54 -8.01
C PHE A 45 6.30 -5.07 -6.66
N SER A 46 5.92 -4.14 -5.78
CA SER A 46 5.23 -4.44 -4.53
C SER A 46 4.02 -3.52 -4.45
N ILE A 47 2.86 -4.06 -4.82
CA ILE A 47 1.62 -3.30 -4.93
C ILE A 47 0.66 -3.77 -3.84
N SER A 48 0.33 -2.85 -2.93
CA SER A 48 -0.40 -3.15 -1.71
C SER A 48 -1.41 -2.06 -1.37
N TYR A 49 -2.28 -2.38 -0.42
CA TYR A 49 -3.20 -1.43 0.18
C TYR A 49 -3.10 -1.45 1.70
N LEU A 50 -3.43 -0.31 2.31
CA LEU A 50 -3.41 -0.06 3.74
C LEU A 50 -4.77 0.47 4.17
N PHE A 51 -5.27 0.02 5.31
CA PHE A 51 -6.50 0.48 5.92
C PHE A 51 -6.18 1.47 7.06
N LYS A 52 -6.69 2.69 6.93
CA LYS A 52 -6.72 3.68 7.98
C LYS A 52 -7.98 3.44 8.83
N ILE A 53 -7.79 2.88 10.03
CA ILE A 53 -8.85 2.70 11.03
C ILE A 53 -8.50 3.58 12.23
N GLN A 54 -9.10 4.76 12.28
CA GLN A 54 -8.90 5.72 13.36
C GLN A 54 -9.95 5.49 14.45
N ILE A 55 -9.53 5.48 15.71
CA ILE A 55 -10.47 5.41 16.84
C ILE A 55 -11.25 6.74 16.88
N PRO A 56 -12.61 6.71 16.81
CA PRO A 56 -13.40 7.92 16.70
C PRO A 56 -13.08 8.94 17.80
N ASN A 57 -13.00 10.22 17.41
CA ASN A 57 -12.71 11.35 18.30
C ASN A 57 -11.34 11.32 19.00
N THR A 58 -10.36 10.59 18.44
CA THR A 58 -8.99 10.54 18.97
C THR A 58 -7.94 10.67 17.86
N ASN A 59 -6.67 10.81 18.23
CA ASN A 59 -5.52 10.70 17.32
C ASN A 59 -4.92 9.27 17.28
N LYS A 60 -5.67 8.25 17.73
CA LYS A 60 -5.22 6.86 17.81
C LYS A 60 -5.76 6.02 16.66
N TYR A 61 -5.03 4.98 16.31
CA TYR A 61 -5.29 4.10 15.18
C TYR A 61 -5.20 2.64 15.61
N LEU A 62 -6.06 1.79 15.04
CA LEU A 62 -5.97 0.35 15.18
C LEU A 62 -4.89 -0.19 14.24
N LEU A 63 -3.86 -0.81 14.80
CA LEU A 63 -2.81 -1.53 14.09
C LEU A 63 -2.85 -3.01 14.48
N VAL A 64 -2.35 -3.87 13.59
CA VAL A 64 -2.22 -5.32 13.80
C VAL A 64 -0.76 -5.75 13.76
N LYS A 65 -0.42 -6.91 14.32
CA LYS A 65 0.91 -7.47 14.18
C LYS A 65 1.19 -7.90 12.74
N ASN A 66 2.42 -7.68 12.31
CA ASN A 66 2.91 -8.16 11.03
C ASN A 66 3.11 -9.68 11.08
N ARG A 67 2.50 -10.40 10.13
CA ARG A 67 2.59 -11.86 10.01
C ARG A 67 3.99 -12.37 9.63
N ARG A 68 4.83 -11.53 9.00
CA ARG A 68 6.15 -11.89 8.44
C ARG A 68 7.32 -11.29 9.22
N ILE A 69 7.10 -10.22 9.97
CA ILE A 69 8.15 -9.52 10.73
C ILE A 69 7.77 -9.55 12.20
N GLU A 70 8.50 -10.34 12.98
CA GLU A 70 8.28 -10.48 14.41
C GLU A 70 8.41 -9.13 15.13
N ASN A 71 7.59 -8.94 16.18
CA ASN A 71 7.56 -7.73 16.99
C ASN A 71 7.34 -6.42 16.22
N GLN A 72 6.69 -6.49 15.05
CA GLN A 72 6.30 -5.32 14.26
C GLN A 72 4.77 -5.17 14.19
N LEU A 73 4.29 -3.94 14.37
CA LEU A 73 2.93 -3.51 14.09
C LEU A 73 2.83 -2.83 12.71
N GLN A 74 1.68 -2.96 12.06
CA GLN A 74 1.38 -2.37 10.76
C GLN A 74 -0.12 -2.02 10.66
N PRO A 75 -0.54 -1.18 9.70
CA PRO A 75 -1.95 -1.03 9.40
C PRO A 75 -2.50 -2.37 8.88
N VAL A 76 -3.79 -2.56 9.04
CA VAL A 76 -4.51 -3.64 8.36
C VAL A 76 -4.31 -3.49 6.86
N GLY A 77 -4.04 -4.57 6.15
CA GLY A 77 -3.82 -4.53 4.70
C GLY A 77 -2.72 -5.45 4.23
N GLY A 78 -2.48 -5.44 2.92
CA GLY A 78 -1.61 -6.41 2.30
C GLY A 78 -1.39 -6.16 0.82
N ALA A 79 -0.63 -7.06 0.20
CA ALA A 79 -0.47 -7.04 -1.25
C ALA A 79 -1.81 -7.34 -1.92
N TYR A 80 -2.12 -6.63 -3.01
CA TYR A 80 -3.22 -7.01 -3.87
C TYR A 80 -2.98 -8.42 -4.42
N LYS A 81 -4.04 -9.15 -4.78
CA LYS A 81 -3.94 -10.40 -5.53
C LYS A 81 -4.21 -10.23 -7.02
N ARG A 82 -3.51 -10.98 -7.87
CA ARG A 82 -3.92 -11.21 -9.26
C ARG A 82 -4.88 -12.40 -9.35
N TYR A 83 -5.70 -12.37 -10.39
CA TYR A 83 -6.57 -13.46 -10.81
C TYR A 83 -6.13 -13.95 -12.19
N GLY A 84 -6.65 -15.11 -12.61
CA GLY A 84 -6.33 -15.68 -13.91
C GLY A 84 -4.98 -16.42 -13.95
N ASP A 85 -4.53 -16.74 -15.16
CA ASP A 85 -3.30 -17.48 -15.39
C ASP A 85 -2.05 -16.57 -15.44
N ASP A 86 -0.88 -17.19 -15.61
CA ASP A 86 0.40 -16.48 -15.65
C ASP A 86 0.72 -15.89 -17.03
N SER A 87 -0.15 -16.03 -18.04
CA SER A 87 0.18 -15.73 -19.44
C SER A 87 0.53 -14.25 -19.66
N LEU A 88 -0.21 -13.33 -19.04
CA LEU A 88 0.06 -11.90 -19.11
C LEU A 88 1.40 -11.55 -18.46
N PHE A 89 1.68 -12.14 -17.30
CA PHE A 89 2.90 -11.91 -16.54
C PHE A 89 4.12 -12.49 -17.26
N ASN A 90 3.97 -13.67 -17.88
CA ASN A 90 5.02 -14.31 -18.68
C ASN A 90 5.42 -13.45 -19.89
N LYS A 91 4.49 -12.70 -20.50
CA LYS A 91 4.82 -11.71 -21.57
C LYS A 91 5.74 -10.60 -21.08
N TRP A 92 5.74 -10.32 -19.77
CA TRP A 92 6.62 -9.34 -19.14
C TRP A 92 7.93 -9.93 -18.61
N GLU A 93 8.24 -11.17 -18.98
CA GLU A 93 9.38 -11.92 -18.45
C GLU A 93 9.34 -11.97 -16.91
N TYR A 94 8.15 -12.30 -16.38
CA TYR A 94 7.88 -12.43 -14.97
C TYR A 94 8.87 -13.36 -14.26
N LYS A 95 9.27 -12.95 -13.06
CA LYS A 95 9.98 -13.79 -12.10
C LYS A 95 9.29 -13.68 -10.74
N PRO A 96 8.97 -14.81 -10.09
CA PRO A 96 8.47 -14.77 -8.73
C PRO A 96 9.57 -14.24 -7.79
N ASP A 97 9.10 -13.65 -6.71
CA ASP A 97 9.86 -13.49 -5.47
C ASP A 97 10.48 -14.85 -5.07
N ASN A 98 11.72 -14.87 -4.58
CA ASN A 98 12.43 -16.12 -4.26
C ASN A 98 13.35 -16.04 -3.04
N ASN A 99 13.71 -17.21 -2.53
CA ASN A 99 14.48 -17.37 -1.29
C ASN A 99 15.85 -16.69 -1.31
N LYS A 100 16.49 -16.51 -2.48
CA LYS A 100 17.83 -15.89 -2.56
C LYS A 100 17.82 -14.44 -2.08
N ASN A 101 16.67 -13.79 -2.14
CA ASN A 101 16.49 -12.40 -1.70
C ASN A 101 15.62 -12.31 -0.43
N GLY A 102 15.41 -13.40 0.32
CA GLY A 102 14.55 -13.40 1.51
C GLY A 102 13.05 -13.20 1.20
N LEU A 103 12.65 -13.45 -0.05
CA LEU A 103 11.32 -13.19 -0.58
C LEU A 103 10.58 -14.51 -0.81
N ASN A 104 10.40 -15.32 0.23
CA ASN A 104 9.72 -16.60 0.09
C ASN A 104 8.24 -16.37 -0.30
N VAL A 105 7.80 -17.20 -1.23
CA VAL A 105 6.39 -17.31 -1.63
C VAL A 105 5.83 -18.56 -0.97
N ASP A 106 4.72 -18.38 -0.27
CA ASP A 106 3.90 -19.46 0.30
C ASP A 106 2.59 -19.58 -0.49
N GLU A 107 1.80 -20.61 -0.20
CA GLU A 107 0.50 -20.83 -0.85
C GLU A 107 -0.42 -19.59 -0.75
N LYS A 108 -0.39 -18.90 0.40
CA LYS A 108 -1.20 -17.70 0.62
C LYS A 108 -0.73 -16.50 -0.18
N SER A 109 0.52 -16.43 -0.60
CA SER A 109 1.13 -15.28 -1.29
C SER A 109 1.50 -15.51 -2.74
N ALA A 110 1.23 -16.70 -3.28
CA ALA A 110 1.55 -17.05 -4.67
C ALA A 110 0.89 -16.14 -5.72
N SER A 111 -0.28 -15.60 -5.39
CA SER A 111 -1.03 -14.67 -6.24
C SER A 111 -0.82 -13.20 -5.90
N ASP A 112 0.05 -12.88 -4.94
CA ASP A 112 0.24 -11.48 -4.54
C ASP A 112 0.93 -10.67 -5.65
N LEU A 113 0.61 -9.38 -5.72
CA LEU A 113 1.26 -8.41 -6.59
C LEU A 113 2.64 -8.00 -6.01
N ARG A 114 3.45 -9.03 -5.76
CA ARG A 114 4.85 -9.02 -5.33
C ARG A 114 5.65 -9.86 -6.30
N PHE A 115 6.24 -9.22 -7.30
CA PHE A 115 6.86 -9.92 -8.42
C PHE A 115 7.88 -9.08 -9.14
N MET A 116 8.75 -9.69 -9.96
CA MET A 116 9.70 -8.98 -10.80
C MET A 116 9.36 -9.13 -12.28
N VAL A 117 9.65 -8.09 -13.06
CA VAL A 117 9.57 -8.09 -14.53
C VAL A 117 10.81 -7.42 -15.12
N LYS A 118 11.06 -7.57 -16.42
CA LYS A 118 12.05 -6.70 -17.08
C LYS A 118 11.58 -5.26 -17.09
N GLY A 119 12.51 -4.34 -16.81
CA GLY A 119 12.21 -2.91 -16.77
C GLY A 119 11.53 -2.40 -18.04
N LYS A 120 11.85 -2.93 -19.22
CA LYS A 120 11.16 -2.57 -20.47
C LYS A 120 9.63 -2.78 -20.44
N TYR A 121 9.08 -3.55 -19.50
CA TYR A 121 7.64 -3.76 -19.31
C TYR A 121 7.05 -3.00 -18.12
N THR A 122 7.83 -2.18 -17.42
CA THR A 122 7.37 -1.44 -16.24
C THR A 122 6.09 -0.63 -16.49
N ILE A 123 6.00 0.03 -17.64
CA ILE A 123 4.87 0.90 -17.97
C ILE A 123 3.63 0.09 -18.30
N GLU A 124 3.79 -1.06 -18.96
CA GLU A 124 2.71 -2.01 -19.21
C GLU A 124 2.12 -2.55 -17.91
N VAL A 125 2.96 -2.92 -16.94
CA VAL A 125 2.50 -3.37 -15.62
C VAL A 125 1.73 -2.27 -14.91
N MET A 126 2.22 -1.03 -14.94
CA MET A 126 1.52 0.10 -14.33
C MET A 126 0.16 0.34 -14.98
N ASN A 127 0.09 0.35 -16.32
CA ASN A 127 -1.17 0.51 -17.05
C ASN A 127 -2.15 -0.63 -16.78
N TRP A 128 -1.67 -1.87 -16.71
CA TRP A 128 -2.49 -3.02 -16.34
C TRP A 128 -3.04 -2.86 -14.92
N PHE A 129 -2.22 -2.44 -13.96
CA PHE A 129 -2.70 -2.20 -12.59
C PHE A 129 -3.81 -1.14 -12.56
N GLU A 130 -3.66 -0.04 -13.30
CA GLU A 130 -4.71 0.99 -13.41
C GLU A 130 -5.99 0.49 -14.10
N SER A 131 -5.89 -0.49 -15.01
CA SER A 131 -7.06 -1.06 -15.70
C SER A 131 -8.02 -1.81 -14.77
N MET A 132 -7.54 -2.22 -13.59
CA MET A 132 -8.28 -3.04 -12.62
C MET A 132 -8.73 -4.42 -13.12
N GLN A 133 -8.23 -4.86 -14.27
CA GLN A 133 -8.58 -6.16 -14.85
C GLN A 133 -7.78 -7.28 -14.20
N GLU A 134 -8.44 -8.43 -13.98
CA GLU A 134 -7.81 -9.68 -13.51
C GLU A 134 -7.00 -9.51 -12.21
N ARG A 135 -7.49 -8.68 -11.29
CA ARG A 135 -6.91 -8.50 -9.96
C ARG A 135 -7.96 -8.15 -8.91
N GLU A 136 -7.56 -8.28 -7.66
CA GLU A 136 -8.29 -7.76 -6.50
C GLU A 136 -8.44 -6.24 -6.63
N ILE A 137 -9.66 -5.74 -6.42
CA ILE A 137 -10.02 -4.32 -6.59
C ILE A 137 -10.50 -3.65 -5.31
N ASN A 138 -10.75 -4.43 -4.24
CA ASN A 138 -11.25 -3.93 -2.97
C ASN A 138 -10.38 -4.43 -1.81
N PRO A 139 -10.34 -3.70 -0.68
CA PRO A 139 -9.50 -4.05 0.47
C PRO A 139 -10.18 -5.00 1.47
N ASN A 140 -11.31 -5.62 1.12
CA ASN A 140 -12.14 -6.36 2.08
C ASN A 140 -11.48 -7.64 2.61
N ARG A 141 -10.62 -8.27 1.80
CA ARG A 141 -9.97 -9.54 2.15
C ARG A 141 -9.12 -9.39 3.40
N GLU A 142 -8.14 -8.49 3.40
CA GLU A 142 -7.25 -8.31 4.55
C GLU A 142 -8.01 -7.74 5.75
N PHE A 143 -9.02 -6.88 5.53
CA PHE A 143 -9.90 -6.43 6.62
C PHE A 143 -10.58 -7.61 7.33
N ARG A 144 -11.16 -8.55 6.57
CA ARG A 144 -11.77 -9.76 7.13
C ARG A 144 -10.74 -10.64 7.82
N GLU A 145 -9.68 -11.00 7.09
CA GLU A 145 -8.67 -11.96 7.56
C GLU A 145 -7.92 -11.46 8.80
N GLU A 146 -7.62 -10.16 8.89
CA GLU A 146 -6.82 -9.61 9.98
C GLU A 146 -7.65 -9.11 11.15
N LEU A 147 -8.94 -8.80 10.97
CA LEU A 147 -9.78 -8.25 12.06
C LEU A 147 -10.96 -9.14 12.48
N LEU A 148 -11.66 -9.76 11.53
CA LEU A 148 -12.88 -10.52 11.80
C LEU A 148 -12.55 -11.97 12.15
N ASP A 149 -11.75 -12.62 11.30
CA ASP A 149 -11.35 -14.02 11.49
C ASP A 149 -10.48 -14.19 12.77
N THR A 150 -9.80 -13.12 13.18
CA THR A 150 -9.01 -13.03 14.42
C THR A 150 -9.84 -12.60 15.64
N ASN A 151 -11.12 -12.25 15.46
CA ASN A 151 -12.02 -11.73 16.50
C ASN A 151 -11.49 -10.47 17.20
N ILE A 152 -10.68 -9.66 16.52
CA ILE A 152 -10.30 -8.32 17.00
C ILE A 152 -11.51 -7.39 16.93
N LEU A 153 -12.31 -7.52 15.87
CA LEU A 153 -13.60 -6.84 15.71
C LEU A 153 -14.73 -7.87 15.60
N ASP A 154 -15.91 -7.51 16.10
CA ASP A 154 -17.10 -8.36 16.03
C ASP A 154 -17.59 -8.48 14.58
N THR A 155 -17.65 -9.71 14.07
CA THR A 155 -18.13 -10.01 12.72
C THR A 155 -19.55 -9.52 12.50
N ASN A 156 -20.44 -9.58 13.50
CA ASN A 156 -21.82 -9.13 13.34
C ASN A 156 -21.92 -7.63 13.08
N ILE A 157 -21.00 -6.85 13.66
CA ILE A 157 -20.94 -5.39 13.54
C ILE A 157 -20.19 -4.96 12.27
N PHE A 158 -19.12 -5.68 11.91
CA PHE A 158 -18.17 -5.28 10.88
C PHE A 158 -18.18 -6.14 9.61
N GLN A 159 -19.12 -7.09 9.46
CA GLN A 159 -19.25 -7.87 8.22
C GLN A 159 -19.45 -7.01 6.96
N ASN A 160 -20.12 -5.86 7.12
CA ASN A 160 -20.38 -4.89 6.06
C ASN A 160 -19.77 -3.55 6.45
N ILE A 161 -18.78 -3.11 5.68
CA ILE A 161 -18.09 -1.84 5.92
C ILE A 161 -18.27 -0.90 4.74
N ASN A 162 -18.36 0.39 5.05
CA ASN A 162 -18.15 1.44 4.07
C ASN A 162 -16.71 1.95 4.21
N TYR A 163 -16.10 2.28 3.08
CA TYR A 163 -14.76 2.85 3.03
C TYR A 163 -14.63 3.75 1.83
N LYS A 164 -13.60 4.60 1.84
CA LYS A 164 -13.21 5.40 0.68
C LYS A 164 -11.72 5.24 0.41
N HIS A 165 -11.34 5.19 -0.86
CA HIS A 165 -9.96 5.35 -1.28
C HIS A 165 -9.57 6.81 -1.11
N ILE A 166 -8.59 7.10 -0.26
CA ILE A 166 -8.22 8.49 0.09
C ILE A 166 -6.97 8.97 -0.63
N ARG A 167 -6.09 8.07 -1.07
CA ARG A 167 -4.83 8.41 -1.76
C ARG A 167 -4.11 7.15 -2.26
N ARG A 168 -3.22 7.37 -3.22
CA ARG A 168 -2.17 6.43 -3.63
C ARG A 168 -0.80 7.05 -3.37
N PHE A 169 0.12 6.28 -2.82
CA PHE A 169 1.53 6.61 -2.77
C PHE A 169 2.32 5.65 -3.65
N SER A 170 3.25 6.21 -4.41
CA SER A 170 4.14 5.40 -5.25
C SER A 170 5.59 5.88 -5.11
N LYS A 171 6.51 4.91 -5.05
CA LYS A 171 7.95 5.14 -5.18
C LYS A 171 8.44 4.32 -6.37
N ASN A 172 9.12 4.96 -7.31
CA ASN A 172 9.54 4.30 -8.56
C ASN A 172 11.06 4.13 -8.60
N LEU A 173 11.53 2.92 -8.92
CA LEU A 173 12.93 2.57 -9.10
C LEU A 173 13.80 2.87 -7.86
N VAL A 174 13.28 2.56 -6.67
CA VAL A 174 14.02 2.70 -5.42
C VAL A 174 14.86 1.46 -5.19
N TRP A 175 16.13 1.62 -4.86
CA TRP A 175 16.98 0.49 -4.50
C TRP A 175 16.61 -0.02 -3.10
N SER A 176 16.46 -1.33 -2.98
CA SER A 176 16.29 -2.02 -1.71
C SER A 176 17.54 -2.79 -1.37
N ASP A 177 18.23 -2.39 -0.30
CA ASP A 177 19.41 -3.11 0.18
C ASP A 177 19.05 -4.51 0.66
N PHE A 178 17.90 -4.65 1.33
CA PHE A 178 17.44 -5.92 1.87
C PHE A 178 17.12 -6.94 0.76
N PHE A 179 16.44 -6.51 -0.31
CA PHE A 179 16.10 -7.40 -1.44
C PHE A 179 17.14 -7.40 -2.56
N SER A 180 18.14 -6.52 -2.49
CA SER A 180 19.18 -6.33 -3.51
C SER A 180 18.61 -6.13 -4.92
N CYS A 181 17.54 -5.34 -5.04
CA CYS A 181 16.87 -5.05 -6.31
C CYS A 181 16.27 -3.65 -6.35
N TYR A 182 15.94 -3.17 -7.56
CA TYR A 182 15.14 -1.96 -7.72
C TYR A 182 13.66 -2.28 -7.60
N GLU A 183 12.95 -1.45 -6.86
CA GLU A 183 11.54 -1.62 -6.54
C GLU A 183 10.68 -0.49 -7.10
N ILE A 184 9.46 -0.87 -7.47
CA ILE A 184 8.32 0.01 -7.62
C ILE A 184 7.34 -0.37 -6.51
N LEU A 185 7.17 0.56 -5.57
CA LEU A 185 6.27 0.38 -4.44
C LEU A 185 5.00 1.17 -4.71
N VAL A 186 3.84 0.54 -4.55
CA VAL A 186 2.52 1.19 -4.65
C VAL A 186 1.72 0.85 -3.40
N PHE A 187 1.18 1.90 -2.77
CA PHE A 187 0.33 1.81 -1.59
C PHE A 187 -0.95 2.60 -1.81
N ASP A 188 -2.07 1.90 -1.96
CA ASP A 188 -3.39 2.52 -1.84
C ASP A 188 -3.78 2.63 -0.37
N VAL A 189 -4.26 3.79 0.06
CA VAL A 189 -4.77 3.95 1.42
C VAL A 189 -6.29 4.09 1.37
N PHE A 190 -6.97 3.21 2.08
CA PHE A 190 -8.42 3.22 2.28
C PHE A 190 -8.73 3.67 3.70
N GLU A 191 -9.77 4.50 3.87
CA GLU A 191 -10.24 4.95 5.18
C GLU A 191 -11.60 4.33 5.50
N LEU A 192 -11.72 3.75 6.70
CA LEU A 192 -12.99 3.24 7.20
C LEU A 192 -13.98 4.39 7.37
N ILE A 193 -15.22 4.18 6.91
CA ILE A 193 -16.35 5.06 7.19
C ILE A 193 -17.32 4.26 8.08
N PRO A 194 -17.11 4.25 9.41
CA PRO A 194 -17.94 3.46 10.30
C PRO A 194 -19.35 4.05 10.41
N ASN A 195 -20.37 3.17 10.44
CA ASN A 195 -21.71 3.55 10.88
C ASN A 195 -21.73 3.79 12.41
N GLU A 196 -22.87 4.18 12.98
CA GLU A 196 -22.94 4.49 14.42
C GLU A 196 -22.61 3.30 15.33
N GLU A 197 -23.08 2.10 15.00
CA GLU A 197 -22.76 0.88 15.75
C GLU A 197 -21.26 0.56 15.72
N GLN A 198 -20.65 0.64 14.53
CA GLN A 198 -19.22 0.45 14.33
C GLN A 198 -18.38 1.51 15.06
N LYS A 199 -18.84 2.78 15.10
CA LYS A 199 -18.18 3.85 15.87
C LYS A 199 -18.16 3.51 17.35
N LEU A 200 -19.30 3.09 17.91
CA LEU A 200 -19.40 2.70 19.33
C LEU A 200 -18.47 1.53 19.65
N ALA A 201 -18.44 0.51 18.79
CA ALA A 201 -17.54 -0.63 18.95
C ALA A 201 -16.06 -0.23 18.91
N LEU A 202 -15.66 0.66 17.98
CA LEU A 202 -14.28 1.17 17.92
C LEU A 202 -13.92 2.03 19.13
N ILE A 203 -14.85 2.85 19.64
CA ILE A 203 -14.65 3.63 20.85
C ILE A 203 -14.41 2.70 22.04
N GLU A 204 -15.21 1.63 22.17
CA GLU A 204 -15.06 0.67 23.26
C GLU A 204 -13.73 -0.09 23.16
N LEU A 205 -13.35 -0.54 21.97
CA LEU A 205 -12.02 -1.12 21.72
C LEU A 205 -10.89 -0.16 22.13
N GLY A 206 -11.05 1.13 21.83
CA GLY A 206 -10.11 2.19 22.23
C GLY A 206 -9.99 2.39 23.74
N LYS A 207 -11.05 2.14 24.51
CA LYS A 207 -11.03 2.17 25.99
C LYS A 207 -10.36 0.94 26.59
N VAL A 208 -10.64 -0.23 26.02
CA VAL A 208 -9.98 -1.50 26.40
C VAL A 208 -8.47 -1.40 26.16
N GLY A 209 -8.07 -0.74 25.07
CA GLY A 209 -6.68 -0.51 24.72
C GLY A 209 -6.05 -1.66 23.94
N SER A 210 -4.73 -1.64 23.87
CA SER A 210 -3.93 -2.61 23.10
C SER A 210 -3.94 -3.99 23.72
N ASN A 211 -3.84 -5.03 22.88
CA ASN A 211 -3.63 -6.39 23.33
C ASN A 211 -2.75 -7.13 22.34
N LEU A 212 -1.44 -7.08 22.57
CA LEU A 212 -0.46 -7.74 21.71
C LEU A 212 -0.62 -9.27 21.75
N ASN A 213 -1.19 -9.88 22.79
CA ASN A 213 -1.47 -11.32 22.79
C ASN A 213 -2.63 -11.70 21.84
N LYS A 214 -3.45 -10.72 21.44
CA LYS A 214 -4.48 -10.84 20.41
C LYS A 214 -4.07 -10.15 19.10
N ASP A 215 -2.77 -9.94 18.91
CA ASP A 215 -2.18 -9.41 17.67
C ASP A 215 -2.64 -8.02 17.23
N TYR A 216 -3.09 -7.16 18.16
CA TYR A 216 -3.44 -5.78 17.84
C TYR A 216 -2.98 -4.74 18.87
N ALA A 217 -2.89 -3.49 18.44
CA ALA A 217 -2.60 -2.36 19.30
C ALA A 217 -3.39 -1.10 18.89
N ILE A 218 -3.70 -0.27 19.87
CA ILE A 218 -4.30 1.05 19.70
C ILE A 218 -3.20 2.09 19.88
N VAL A 219 -2.76 2.66 18.76
CA VAL A 219 -1.49 3.41 18.69
C VAL A 219 -1.75 4.86 18.34
N ASP A 220 -1.17 5.80 19.11
CA ASP A 220 -1.25 7.22 18.79
C ASP A 220 -0.40 7.62 17.57
N CYS A 221 -0.71 8.79 17.02
CA CYS A 221 -0.03 9.32 15.85
C CYS A 221 1.49 9.51 16.05
N ASP A 222 1.95 9.85 17.25
CA ASP A 222 3.36 10.14 17.52
C ASP A 222 4.19 8.86 17.50
N ASN A 223 3.67 7.77 18.06
CA ASN A 223 4.25 6.44 17.97
C ASN A 223 4.38 5.99 16.50
N ILE A 224 3.35 6.19 15.67
CA ILE A 224 3.41 5.90 14.22
C ILE A 224 4.51 6.73 13.54
N GLU A 225 4.61 8.02 13.85
CA GLU A 225 5.63 8.88 13.27
C GLU A 225 7.06 8.45 13.68
N GLN A 226 7.24 8.08 14.93
CA GLN A 226 8.51 7.64 15.50
C GLN A 226 8.83 6.17 15.21
N LEU A 227 7.93 5.46 14.50
CA LEU A 227 8.07 4.05 14.13
C LEU A 227 8.27 3.09 15.31
N ARG A 228 7.72 3.44 16.47
CA ARG A 228 7.87 2.68 17.72
C ARG A 228 6.53 2.62 18.44
N TYR A 229 6.27 1.53 19.15
CA TYR A 229 5.14 1.41 20.05
C TYR A 229 5.66 1.28 21.48
N MET A 230 5.28 2.22 22.34
CA MET A 230 5.73 2.34 23.73
C MET A 230 4.64 1.88 24.71
N GLU A 231 5.02 1.06 25.69
CA GLU A 231 4.22 0.75 26.88
C GLU A 231 5.11 0.84 28.12
N ASN A 232 4.64 1.50 29.18
CA ASN A 232 5.39 1.68 30.43
C ASN A 232 6.86 2.14 30.20
N GLU A 233 7.02 3.17 29.35
CA GLU A 233 8.30 3.76 28.95
C GLU A 233 9.28 2.82 28.22
N LYS A 234 8.83 1.62 27.84
CA LYS A 234 9.61 0.65 27.06
C LYS A 234 9.04 0.50 25.67
N GLN A 235 9.92 0.38 24.69
CA GLN A 235 9.50 0.01 23.35
C GLN A 235 9.15 -1.49 23.33
N VAL A 236 7.88 -1.81 23.13
CA VAL A 236 7.38 -3.19 23.10
C VAL A 236 7.24 -3.73 21.68
N ALA A 237 7.08 -2.85 20.68
CA ALA A 237 7.08 -3.22 19.27
C ALA A 237 7.65 -2.09 18.39
N ARG A 238 8.14 -2.47 17.21
CA ARG A 238 8.43 -1.52 16.11
C ARG A 238 7.18 -1.30 15.27
N ILE A 239 7.08 -0.18 14.57
CA ILE A 239 6.01 0.08 13.61
C ILE A 239 6.60 0.11 12.19
N GLY A 240 5.90 -0.51 11.23
CA GLY A 240 6.30 -0.51 9.82
C GLY A 240 6.44 0.90 9.26
N GLN A 241 7.47 1.14 8.42
CA GLN A 241 7.68 2.46 7.80
C GLN A 241 6.47 2.94 6.99
N HIS A 242 5.81 2.01 6.28
CA HIS A 242 4.63 2.30 5.48
C HIS A 242 3.40 2.72 6.31
N THR A 243 3.37 2.45 7.62
CA THR A 243 2.30 2.94 8.51
C THR A 243 2.22 4.46 8.50
N LYS A 244 3.34 5.18 8.25
CA LYS A 244 3.32 6.66 8.11
C LYS A 244 2.33 7.17 7.06
N LEU A 245 2.04 6.36 6.03
CA LEU A 245 1.14 6.74 4.95
C LEU A 245 -0.30 6.98 5.45
N ILE A 246 -0.77 6.25 6.47
CA ILE A 246 -2.13 6.39 7.00
C ILE A 246 -2.33 7.70 7.79
N ILE A 247 -1.24 8.29 8.28
CA ILE A 247 -1.21 9.60 8.95
C ILE A 247 -0.72 10.73 8.03
N ASN A 248 -0.71 10.49 6.71
CA ASN A 248 -0.28 11.46 5.70
C ASN A 248 1.21 11.86 5.76
N LYS A 249 2.07 10.98 6.27
CA LYS A 249 3.53 11.17 6.26
C LYS A 249 4.18 10.24 5.24
N ARG A 250 5.26 10.70 4.62
CA ARG A 250 6.09 9.88 3.73
C ARG A 250 7.20 9.19 4.54
N PHE A 251 7.72 8.11 4.00
CA PHE A 251 8.91 7.40 4.46
C PHE A 251 9.82 7.18 3.25
#